data_AF-A0A6L6EGH1-F1
#
_entry.id   AF-A0A6L6EGH1-F1
#
_cell.length_a   1.000
_cell.length_b   1.000
_cell.length_c   1.000
_cell.angle_alpha   90.00
_cell.angle_beta   90.00
_cell.angle_gamma   90.00
#
_symmetry.space_group_name_H-M   'P 1'
#
loop_
_entity.id
_entity.type
_entity.pdbx_description
1 polymer ?
#
loop_
_entity_poly.entity_id
_entity_poly.type
_entity_poly.pdbx_seq_one_letter_code
_entity_poly.pdbx_strand_id
1 'polypeptide(L)'
;MSTTSSNSKPGRSLTALLLIFVALGASVFIQGANQVRLGLDLRGGTSVVLQPRISVGQEGKVTNEAIDQAVSIIRQRVNSLGVAESEVVAQGSGTNRQILISVPGESGERVVELVGQTAELRFRQVLATGGAVDAPAPAPAASTTATPAATPSGSSSKLSKSAPYFADPAPIVTPKASTPAAPAATPPTDAQAQAVSAAGELLSQEFAALDCTKEESTRGGGGDSPDLPFVTCDRDGTARYVLGPAEVLGTQVKKATAAIDQQGSGGWYVALDFNKEGTTKFGAVTQRVVSLTAPQNQVAIVLDGLVVSAPRIISAITGGSAQITGDFTQQEASDLANVLKYGSLPLAFDRGEVQQVSPTLGTDQLRAGLLAGGLGLILVILYSLFYYRALGLVTVGSLSLAALLLYLTVVVLGENIGFTLTLAGIAGAIVAIGITADSFIIYFERLRDEIREGRSLRSAVENGWVRARRTILISDVVSLIAAVLLYIFAIGNVRGFAFALGLTTVIDIIIVFLFTKPIITLLANVPFFRDGHPLSGLDAHKVVRGTTVVKNEKGSN
;
A
#
# COMPACT_ATOMS: atom_id res chain seq x y z
N MET A 1 32.15 -33.63 37.70
CA MET A 1 31.08 -32.76 37.15
C MET A 1 30.11 -33.64 36.39
N SER A 2 28.89 -33.78 36.91
CA SER A 2 27.82 -34.62 36.37
C SER A 2 27.35 -34.09 35.01
N THR A 3 27.57 -34.87 33.95
CA THR A 3 27.00 -34.63 32.63
C THR A 3 25.53 -35.00 32.66
N THR A 4 24.64 -34.01 32.76
CA THR A 4 23.21 -34.19 32.48
C THR A 4 23.08 -34.57 31.01
N SER A 5 22.87 -35.86 30.72
CA SER A 5 22.56 -36.32 29.37
C SER A 5 21.19 -35.75 29.00
N SER A 6 21.14 -34.70 28.18
CA SER A 6 19.89 -34.34 27.52
C SER A 6 19.60 -35.46 26.51
N ASN A 7 18.78 -36.43 26.90
CA ASN A 7 18.22 -37.40 25.96
C ASN A 7 17.35 -36.62 24.96
N SER A 8 17.94 -36.25 23.83
CA SER A 8 17.18 -35.71 22.72
C SER A 8 16.24 -36.83 22.27
N LYS A 9 14.92 -36.58 22.32
CA LYS A 9 13.90 -37.54 21.87
C LYS A 9 13.56 -37.17 20.43
N PRO A 10 14.24 -37.74 19.41
CA PRO A 10 14.06 -37.32 18.00
C PRO A 10 12.61 -37.44 17.53
N GLY A 11 11.85 -38.41 18.07
CA GLY A 11 10.43 -38.58 17.78
C GLY A 11 9.58 -37.35 18.11
N ARG A 12 9.87 -36.63 19.22
CA ARG A 12 9.09 -35.44 19.60
C ARG A 12 9.23 -34.30 18.60
N SER A 13 10.45 -34.06 18.12
CA SER A 13 10.74 -33.01 17.14
C SER A 13 10.08 -33.32 15.79
N LEU A 14 10.17 -34.57 15.33
CA LEU A 14 9.53 -35.02 14.10
C LEU A 14 8.00 -34.97 14.18
N THR A 15 7.41 -35.35 15.33
CA THR A 15 5.96 -35.19 15.54
C THR A 15 5.54 -33.72 15.54
N ALA A 16 6.35 -32.83 16.10
CA ALA A 16 6.06 -31.39 16.07
C ALA A 16 6.06 -30.85 14.63
N LEU A 17 7.05 -31.25 13.81
CA LEU A 17 7.09 -30.89 12.39
C LEU A 17 5.87 -31.42 11.62
N LEU A 18 5.50 -32.68 11.85
CA LEU A 18 4.32 -33.27 11.24
C LEU A 18 3.04 -32.53 11.62
N LEU A 19 2.90 -32.12 12.89
CA LEU A 19 1.78 -31.30 13.33
C LEU A 19 1.74 -29.92 12.62
N ILE A 20 2.89 -29.30 12.36
CA ILE A 20 2.96 -28.05 11.58
C ILE A 20 2.43 -28.27 10.16
N PHE A 21 2.88 -29.33 9.48
CA PHE A 21 2.40 -29.66 8.14
C PHE A 21 0.89 -29.97 8.11
N VAL A 22 0.40 -30.74 9.09
CA VAL A 22 -1.03 -31.06 9.21
C VAL A 22 -1.84 -29.78 9.48
N ALA A 23 -1.37 -28.90 10.36
CA ALA A 23 -2.04 -27.64 10.65
C ALA A 23 -2.13 -26.74 9.41
N LEU A 24 -1.01 -26.53 8.70
CA LEU A 24 -0.99 -25.72 7.48
C LEU A 24 -1.83 -26.37 6.36
N GLY A 25 -1.72 -27.69 6.16
CA GLY A 25 -2.52 -28.41 5.17
C GLY A 25 -4.02 -28.35 5.45
N ALA A 26 -4.42 -28.45 6.73
CA ALA A 26 -5.80 -28.24 7.15
C ALA A 26 -6.26 -26.80 6.91
N SER A 27 -5.41 -25.79 7.19
CA SER A 27 -5.73 -24.40 6.88
C SER A 27 -5.96 -24.17 5.39
N VAL A 28 -5.09 -24.70 4.53
CA VAL A 28 -5.24 -24.65 3.06
C VAL A 28 -6.58 -25.26 2.63
N PHE A 29 -6.92 -26.44 3.15
CA PHE A 29 -8.16 -27.14 2.81
C PHE A 29 -9.41 -26.37 3.27
N ILE A 30 -9.40 -25.85 4.51
CA ILE A 30 -10.52 -25.09 5.08
C ILE A 30 -10.76 -23.79 4.31
N GLN A 31 -9.68 -23.15 3.84
CA GLN A 31 -9.74 -21.88 3.11
C GLN A 31 -10.06 -22.05 1.61
N GLY A 32 -9.97 -23.26 1.07
CA GLY A 32 -10.10 -23.50 -0.38
C GLY A 32 -8.95 -22.88 -1.19
N ALA A 33 -7.82 -22.56 -0.55
CA ALA A 33 -6.70 -21.86 -1.15
C ALA A 33 -5.86 -22.82 -2.01
N ASN A 34 -6.22 -23.01 -3.28
CA ASN A 34 -5.56 -24.01 -4.13
C ASN A 34 -4.38 -23.48 -4.95
N GLN A 35 -4.12 -22.17 -4.94
CA GLN A 35 -3.08 -21.54 -5.77
C GLN A 35 -2.33 -20.44 -5.01
N VAL A 36 -1.06 -20.26 -5.37
CA VAL A 36 -0.26 -19.12 -4.90
C VAL A 36 -0.73 -17.87 -5.63
N ARG A 37 -1.13 -16.84 -4.87
CA ARG A 37 -1.42 -15.52 -5.44
C ARG A 37 -0.12 -14.90 -5.96
N LEU A 38 -0.08 -14.57 -7.23
CA LEU A 38 1.09 -13.98 -7.87
C LEU A 38 0.97 -12.45 -7.87
N GLY A 39 2.12 -11.78 -7.73
CA GLY A 39 2.23 -10.34 -7.81
C GLY A 39 1.98 -9.81 -9.21
N LEU A 40 1.77 -8.49 -9.30
CA LEU A 40 1.50 -7.79 -10.56
C LEU A 40 2.65 -7.93 -11.56
N ASP A 41 3.88 -7.99 -11.07
CA ASP A 41 5.08 -8.20 -11.87
C ASP A 41 5.11 -9.57 -12.57
N LEU A 42 4.38 -10.56 -12.07
CA LEU A 42 4.29 -11.90 -12.66
C LEU A 42 2.99 -12.14 -13.44
N ARG A 43 1.90 -11.48 -13.05
CA ARG A 43 0.58 -11.61 -13.71
C ARG A 43 0.28 -10.53 -14.75
N GLY A 44 0.98 -9.41 -14.69
CA GLY A 44 0.68 -8.21 -15.45
C GLY A 44 -0.51 -7.41 -14.90
N GLY A 45 -0.46 -6.10 -15.12
CA GLY A 45 -1.50 -5.14 -14.84
C GLY A 45 -0.93 -3.77 -14.46
N THR A 46 -1.71 -2.97 -13.75
CA THR A 46 -1.35 -1.60 -13.38
C THR A 46 -1.33 -1.42 -11.87
N SER A 47 -0.27 -0.80 -11.35
CA SER A 47 -0.20 -0.36 -9.96
C SER A 47 0.00 1.15 -9.86
N VAL A 48 -0.65 1.77 -8.87
CA VAL A 48 -0.44 3.16 -8.50
C VAL A 48 -0.25 3.29 -7.00
N VAL A 49 0.60 4.22 -6.59
CA VAL A 49 0.71 4.63 -5.19
C VAL A 49 -0.03 5.96 -5.03
N LEU A 50 -0.98 6.03 -4.11
CA LEU A 50 -1.67 7.25 -3.72
C LEU A 50 -1.09 7.78 -2.42
N GLN A 51 -0.62 9.03 -2.45
CA GLN A 51 -0.05 9.69 -1.29
C GLN A 51 -1.05 10.72 -0.74
N PRO A 52 -1.41 10.68 0.55
CA PRO A 52 -2.34 11.66 1.10
C PRO A 52 -1.79 13.08 0.96
N ARG A 53 -2.60 13.98 0.40
CA ARG A 53 -2.29 15.40 0.28
C ARG A 53 -2.61 16.08 1.62
N ILE A 54 -1.63 16.80 2.17
CA ILE A 54 -1.81 17.60 3.38
C ILE A 54 -2.01 19.06 2.96
N SER A 55 -3.26 19.53 2.97
CA SER A 55 -3.58 20.94 2.74
C SER A 55 -3.36 21.77 4.01
N VAL A 56 -3.06 23.07 3.86
CA VAL A 56 -2.85 24.00 4.98
C VAL A 56 -4.08 23.99 5.91
N GLY A 57 -3.86 23.71 7.20
CA GLY A 57 -4.93 23.55 8.19
C GLY A 57 -5.50 22.13 8.35
N GLN A 58 -4.98 21.13 7.63
CA GLN A 58 -5.40 19.72 7.72
C GLN A 58 -4.31 18.76 8.23
N GLU A 59 -3.25 19.26 8.85
CA GLU A 59 -2.11 18.47 9.37
C GLU A 59 -2.50 17.38 10.39
N GLY A 60 -3.70 17.43 10.97
CA GLY A 60 -4.25 16.41 11.88
C GLY A 60 -5.26 15.42 11.26
N LYS A 61 -5.59 15.53 9.96
CA LYS A 61 -6.61 14.68 9.34
C LYS A 61 -6.07 13.36 8.76
N VAL A 62 -4.77 13.26 8.51
CA VAL A 62 -4.13 12.02 8.05
C VAL A 62 -3.94 11.08 9.24
N THR A 63 -5.03 10.42 9.64
CA THR A 63 -5.02 9.37 10.67
C THR A 63 -5.03 7.99 10.03
N ASN A 64 -4.64 6.96 10.79
CA ASN A 64 -4.69 5.58 10.30
C ASN A 64 -6.13 5.19 9.94
N GLU A 65 -7.11 5.66 10.70
CA GLU A 65 -8.53 5.40 10.49
C GLU A 65 -9.02 6.04 9.19
N ALA A 66 -8.57 7.26 8.88
CA ALA A 66 -8.91 7.93 7.62
C ALA A 66 -8.33 7.20 6.40
N ILE A 67 -7.08 6.71 6.50
CA ILE A 67 -6.46 5.90 5.45
C ILE A 67 -7.15 4.55 5.30
N ASP A 68 -7.49 3.88 6.40
CA ASP A 68 -8.17 2.58 6.36
C ASP A 68 -9.60 2.71 5.81
N GLN A 69 -10.28 3.81 6.13
CA GLN A 69 -11.55 4.18 5.51
C GLN A 69 -11.39 4.43 4.01
N ALA A 70 -10.36 5.18 3.59
CA ALA A 70 -10.06 5.40 2.17
C ALA A 70 -9.78 4.06 1.44
N VAL A 71 -8.98 3.18 2.03
CA VAL A 71 -8.73 1.82 1.50
C VAL A 71 -10.04 1.05 1.33
N SER A 72 -10.96 1.13 2.30
CA SER A 72 -12.25 0.43 2.22
C SER A 72 -13.13 0.95 1.07
N ILE A 73 -13.16 2.27 0.86
CA ILE A 73 -13.91 2.91 -0.24
C ILE A 73 -13.30 2.56 -1.59
N ILE A 74 -11.97 2.70 -1.73
CA ILE A 74 -11.25 2.35 -2.95
C ILE A 74 -11.48 0.88 -3.30
N ARG A 75 -11.38 -0.03 -2.32
CA ARG A 75 -11.64 -1.46 -2.54
C ARG A 75 -13.07 -1.71 -3.02
N GLN A 76 -14.07 -1.03 -2.44
CA GLN A 76 -15.46 -1.15 -2.90
C GLN A 76 -15.64 -0.63 -4.33
N ARG A 77 -14.99 0.48 -4.70
CA ARG A 77 -15.02 1.01 -6.06
C ARG A 77 -14.35 0.08 -7.06
N VAL A 78 -13.15 -0.44 -6.76
CA VAL A 78 -12.46 -1.40 -7.65
C VAL A 78 -13.32 -2.64 -7.86
N ASN A 79 -13.91 -3.18 -6.78
CA ASN A 79 -14.82 -4.33 -6.86
C ASN A 79 -16.08 -4.03 -7.70
N SER A 80 -16.62 -2.81 -7.64
CA SER A 80 -17.80 -2.42 -8.44
C SER A 80 -17.51 -2.28 -9.93
N LEU A 81 -16.25 -2.02 -10.28
CA LEU A 81 -15.80 -1.98 -11.67
C LEU A 81 -15.60 -3.40 -12.25
N GLY A 82 -15.88 -4.44 -11.46
CA GLY A 82 -15.83 -5.83 -11.90
C GLY A 82 -14.40 -6.38 -12.01
N VAL A 83 -13.41 -5.69 -11.44
CA VAL A 83 -12.03 -6.18 -11.43
C VAL A 83 -11.90 -7.24 -10.33
N ALA A 84 -11.73 -8.48 -10.75
CA ALA A 84 -11.40 -9.57 -9.85
C ALA A 84 -9.94 -9.43 -9.36
N GLU A 85 -9.68 -9.85 -8.12
CA GLU A 85 -8.32 -9.99 -7.57
C GLU A 85 -7.50 -8.69 -7.47
N SER A 86 -8.16 -7.52 -7.43
CA SER A 86 -7.48 -6.27 -7.14
C SER A 86 -7.00 -6.20 -5.69
N GLU A 87 -5.79 -5.67 -5.49
CA GLU A 87 -5.21 -5.47 -4.18
C GLU A 87 -5.21 -3.97 -3.82
N VAL A 88 -5.74 -3.63 -2.64
CA VAL A 88 -5.70 -2.27 -2.11
C VAL A 88 -5.16 -2.34 -0.69
N VAL A 89 -3.94 -1.86 -0.50
CA VAL A 89 -3.18 -1.99 0.75
C VAL A 89 -2.60 -0.65 1.15
N ALA A 90 -2.75 -0.30 2.42
CA ALA A 90 -2.02 0.82 2.98
C ALA A 90 -0.57 0.41 3.32
N GLN A 91 0.40 1.19 2.88
CA GLN A 91 1.83 0.98 3.08
C GLN A 91 2.45 2.15 3.85
N GLY A 92 3.45 1.87 4.70
CA GLY A 92 4.08 2.89 5.55
C GLY A 92 3.39 3.04 6.92
N SER A 93 3.79 4.07 7.67
CA SER A 93 3.29 4.36 9.01
C SER A 93 3.22 5.86 9.27
N GLY A 94 2.31 6.28 10.16
CA GLY A 94 2.10 7.68 10.50
C GLY A 94 1.56 8.51 9.32
N THR A 95 2.02 9.75 9.20
CA THR A 95 1.61 10.69 8.14
C THR A 95 2.10 10.32 6.74
N ASN A 96 3.09 9.42 6.63
CA ASN A 96 3.63 8.94 5.35
C ASN A 96 2.96 7.64 4.87
N ARG A 97 1.82 7.26 5.47
CA ARG A 97 1.07 6.08 5.05
C ARG A 97 0.42 6.34 3.69
N GLN A 98 0.84 5.60 2.68
CA GLN A 98 0.37 5.66 1.30
C GLN A 98 -0.59 4.50 1.02
N ILE A 99 -1.38 4.59 -0.06
CA ILE A 99 -2.25 3.50 -0.51
C ILE A 99 -1.68 2.95 -1.82
N LEU A 100 -1.23 1.69 -1.82
CA LEU A 100 -0.88 0.97 -3.04
C LEU A 100 -2.14 0.29 -3.57
N ILE A 101 -2.48 0.59 -4.82
CA ILE A 101 -3.57 -0.05 -5.57
C ILE A 101 -2.92 -0.85 -6.69
N SER A 102 -3.23 -2.14 -6.76
CA SER A 102 -2.76 -3.06 -7.79
C SER A 102 -3.97 -3.67 -8.49
N VAL A 103 -4.10 -3.41 -9.78
CA VAL A 103 -5.21 -3.88 -10.62
C VAL A 103 -4.63 -4.81 -11.68
N PRO A 104 -4.93 -6.12 -11.62
CA PRO A 104 -4.44 -7.06 -12.63
C PRO A 104 -5.11 -6.79 -14.00
N GLY A 105 -4.38 -7.10 -15.08
CA GLY A 105 -4.91 -7.03 -16.45
C GLY A 105 -4.79 -5.66 -17.13
N GLU A 106 -5.25 -5.60 -18.38
CA GLU A 106 -4.99 -4.47 -19.29
C GLU A 106 -5.87 -3.24 -19.02
N SER A 107 -7.03 -3.39 -18.38
CA SER A 107 -7.92 -2.28 -18.01
C SER A 107 -7.47 -1.53 -16.74
N GLY A 108 -6.28 -1.82 -16.23
CA GLY A 108 -5.81 -1.34 -14.94
C GLY A 108 -5.69 0.18 -14.85
N GLU A 109 -5.24 0.85 -15.92
CA GLU A 109 -5.02 2.29 -15.95
C GLU A 109 -6.31 3.09 -15.74
N ARG A 110 -7.37 2.76 -16.50
CA ARG A 110 -8.69 3.37 -16.34
C ARG A 110 -9.27 3.11 -14.96
N VAL A 111 -9.14 1.89 -14.44
CA VAL A 111 -9.65 1.54 -13.11
C VAL A 111 -8.95 2.39 -12.05
N VAL A 112 -7.62 2.44 -12.10
CA VAL A 112 -6.78 3.27 -11.23
C VAL A 112 -7.18 4.74 -11.28
N GLU A 113 -7.45 5.26 -12.47
CA GLU A 113 -7.90 6.64 -12.66
C GLU A 113 -9.22 6.92 -11.95
N LEU A 114 -10.19 6.02 -12.06
CA LEU A 114 -11.51 6.17 -11.45
C LEU A 114 -11.45 6.00 -9.92
N VAL A 115 -10.64 5.07 -9.43
CA VAL A 115 -10.60 4.78 -7.99
C VAL A 115 -9.74 5.76 -7.21
N GLY A 116 -8.80 6.42 -7.88
CA GLY A 116 -7.98 7.50 -7.31
C GLY A 116 -8.65 8.87 -7.29
N GLN A 117 -9.90 9.02 -7.72
CA GLN A 117 -10.66 10.28 -7.61
C GLN A 117 -11.21 10.47 -6.19
N THR A 118 -11.19 11.69 -5.66
CA THR A 118 -11.76 11.97 -4.33
C THR A 118 -13.28 11.84 -4.36
N ALA A 119 -13.92 12.25 -5.46
CA ALA A 119 -15.37 12.23 -5.69
C ALA A 119 -16.19 13.09 -4.72
N GLU A 120 -15.66 14.27 -4.38
CA GLU A 120 -16.36 15.21 -3.53
C GLU A 120 -17.51 15.89 -4.29
N LEU A 121 -18.71 15.34 -4.11
CA LEU A 121 -19.93 15.89 -4.70
C LEU A 121 -20.52 17.00 -3.82
N ARG A 122 -20.83 18.14 -4.42
CA ARG A 122 -21.49 19.27 -3.76
C ARG A 122 -22.58 19.87 -4.65
N PHE A 123 -23.67 20.28 -4.04
CA PHE A 123 -24.69 21.10 -4.70
C PHE A 123 -24.58 22.52 -4.17
N ARG A 124 -24.38 23.46 -5.08
CA ARG A 124 -24.20 24.88 -4.78
C ARG A 124 -25.14 25.71 -5.65
N GLN A 125 -25.73 26.75 -5.09
CA GLN A 125 -26.45 27.73 -5.90
C GLN A 125 -25.48 28.49 -6.82
N VAL A 126 -25.83 28.68 -8.09
CA VAL A 126 -25.06 29.55 -8.99
C VAL A 126 -25.38 30.99 -8.65
N LEU A 127 -24.38 31.82 -8.39
CA LEU A 127 -24.52 33.25 -8.12
C LEU A 127 -24.25 34.08 -9.38
N ALA A 128 -23.22 33.69 -10.13
CA ALA A 128 -22.85 34.29 -11.41
C ALA A 128 -22.23 33.24 -12.35
N THR A 129 -22.28 33.52 -13.65
CA THR A 129 -21.64 32.71 -14.70
C THR A 129 -21.05 33.62 -15.78
N GLY A 130 -19.97 33.18 -16.42
CA GLY A 130 -19.32 33.86 -17.54
C GLY A 130 -18.69 32.85 -18.50
N GLY A 131 -18.32 33.28 -19.71
CA GLY A 131 -17.67 32.42 -20.69
C GLY A 131 -16.21 32.08 -20.35
N ALA A 132 -15.63 31.16 -21.11
CA ALA A 132 -14.28 30.60 -20.91
C ALA A 132 -13.12 31.62 -20.89
N VAL A 133 -13.25 32.77 -21.60
CA VAL A 133 -12.28 33.90 -21.73
C VAL A 133 -13.03 35.12 -22.34
N ASP A 134 -12.63 36.40 -22.26
CA ASP A 134 -11.35 37.09 -22.02
C ASP A 134 -11.29 37.86 -20.69
N ALA A 135 -10.13 37.88 -20.03
CA ALA A 135 -9.82 38.92 -19.06
C ALA A 135 -9.86 40.29 -19.77
N PRO A 136 -10.50 41.34 -19.21
CA PRO A 136 -10.38 42.67 -19.79
C PRO A 136 -8.89 43.04 -19.79
N ALA A 137 -8.36 43.38 -20.97
CA ALA A 137 -7.06 44.04 -21.05
C ALA A 137 -7.02 45.19 -20.03
N PRO A 138 -5.99 45.32 -19.19
CA PRO A 138 -5.88 46.46 -18.31
C PRO A 138 -5.97 47.73 -19.18
N ALA A 139 -6.90 48.62 -18.83
CA ALA A 139 -7.11 49.89 -19.51
C ALA A 139 -5.77 50.61 -19.71
N PRO A 140 -5.55 51.31 -20.84
CA PRO A 140 -4.25 51.90 -21.16
C PRO A 140 -3.83 52.85 -20.05
N ALA A 141 -2.74 52.51 -19.37
CA ALA A 141 -2.10 53.39 -18.41
C ALA A 141 -1.75 54.70 -19.10
N ALA A 142 -2.35 55.80 -18.62
CA ALA A 142 -2.01 57.13 -19.04
C ALA A 142 -0.49 57.33 -18.90
N SER A 143 0.10 57.80 -19.98
CA SER A 143 1.53 58.00 -20.15
C SER A 143 2.03 59.12 -19.22
N THR A 144 2.99 58.80 -18.35
CA THR A 144 3.94 59.79 -17.82
C THR A 144 5.37 59.30 -18.06
N THR A 145 5.90 59.76 -19.17
CA THR A 145 7.28 60.19 -19.45
C THR A 145 8.38 59.70 -18.49
N ALA A 146 9.26 58.83 -18.99
CA ALA A 146 10.63 58.60 -18.50
C ALA A 146 11.49 59.89 -18.75
N THR A 147 12.62 60.24 -18.11
CA THR A 147 13.82 59.57 -17.53
C THR A 147 14.72 60.74 -16.96
N PRO A 148 16.01 60.63 -16.54
CA PRO A 148 16.80 59.59 -15.84
C PRO A 148 17.66 60.08 -14.62
N ALA A 149 17.94 59.11 -13.72
CA ALA A 149 19.23 58.73 -13.09
C ALA A 149 20.27 59.73 -12.50
N ALA A 150 20.73 59.40 -11.28
CA ALA A 150 22.17 59.27 -10.94
C ALA A 150 22.41 58.37 -9.70
N THR A 151 23.37 57.45 -9.82
CA THR A 151 23.92 56.45 -8.86
C THR A 151 25.23 57.00 -8.21
N PRO A 152 26.15 56.25 -7.54
CA PRO A 152 26.11 55.05 -6.66
C PRO A 152 27.04 55.15 -5.40
N SER A 153 27.03 54.11 -4.54
CA SER A 153 28.15 53.51 -3.75
C SER A 153 27.66 53.09 -2.35
N GLY A 154 28.00 51.96 -1.74
CA GLY A 154 28.86 50.84 -2.09
C GLY A 154 29.09 49.96 -0.83
N SER A 155 29.38 48.68 -1.05
CA SER A 155 30.22 47.79 -0.21
C SER A 155 29.65 46.98 0.98
N SER A 156 29.69 45.65 0.76
CA SER A 156 30.29 44.57 1.57
C SER A 156 29.68 44.04 2.89
N SER A 157 29.14 42.82 2.79
CA SER A 157 29.58 41.54 3.41
C SER A 157 29.58 41.30 4.94
N LYS A 158 28.98 40.15 5.30
CA LYS A 158 29.38 39.06 6.23
C LYS A 158 28.50 38.76 7.48
N LEU A 159 28.13 37.48 7.53
CA LEU A 159 27.68 36.59 8.63
C LEU A 159 28.17 36.93 10.06
N SER A 160 27.31 36.76 11.09
CA SER A 160 27.22 35.54 11.93
C SER A 160 26.56 35.77 13.32
N LYS A 161 25.57 34.90 13.63
CA LYS A 161 25.14 34.33 14.94
C LYS A 161 24.97 35.19 16.20
N SER A 162 23.75 35.13 16.78
CA SER A 162 23.51 34.57 18.13
C SER A 162 22.00 34.38 18.44
N ALA A 163 21.66 33.22 18.99
CA ALA A 163 20.51 32.91 19.86
C ALA A 163 21.13 32.18 21.08
N PRO A 164 20.54 32.13 22.32
CA PRO A 164 19.26 31.43 22.57
C PRO A 164 18.39 31.84 23.81
N TYR A 165 17.07 31.56 23.71
CA TYR A 165 16.11 30.93 24.66
C TYR A 165 15.67 31.47 26.07
N PHE A 166 14.40 31.10 26.39
CA PHE A 166 13.58 31.05 27.64
C PHE A 166 12.71 32.29 27.98
N ALA A 167 11.40 32.24 28.35
CA ALA A 167 10.44 31.16 28.65
C ALA A 167 8.96 31.68 28.64
N ASP A 168 8.01 30.76 28.46
CA ASP A 168 6.53 30.76 28.69
C ASP A 168 6.11 30.90 30.19
N PRO A 169 4.82 30.82 30.66
CA PRO A 169 3.49 30.70 30.00
C PRO A 169 2.26 31.51 30.61
N ALA A 170 1.12 31.50 29.88
CA ALA A 170 -0.31 31.38 30.33
C ALA A 170 -0.98 32.48 31.24
N PRO A 171 -2.33 32.70 31.24
CA PRO A 171 -3.37 31.67 31.09
C PRO A 171 -4.62 31.96 30.23
N ILE A 172 -5.29 30.83 29.97
CA ILE A 172 -6.59 30.60 29.33
C ILE A 172 -7.73 30.98 30.29
N VAL A 173 -8.79 31.62 29.77
CA VAL A 173 -10.11 31.64 30.42
C VAL A 173 -11.17 31.22 29.39
N THR A 174 -11.79 30.07 29.63
CA THR A 174 -13.08 29.66 29.07
C THR A 174 -14.22 30.29 29.87
N PRO A 175 -15.34 30.66 29.22
CA PRO A 175 -16.63 30.37 29.83
C PRO A 175 -17.57 29.54 28.94
N LYS A 176 -18.16 28.59 29.67
CA LYS A 176 -19.28 27.68 29.47
C LYS A 176 -20.54 28.28 28.80
N ALA A 177 -21.24 27.38 28.10
CA ALA A 177 -22.50 27.56 27.40
C ALA A 177 -23.67 28.10 28.26
N SER A 178 -24.45 28.99 27.64
CA SER A 178 -25.86 29.23 27.92
C SER A 178 -26.60 29.38 26.58
N THR A 179 -27.70 28.66 26.43
CA THR A 179 -28.65 28.79 25.32
C THR A 179 -29.43 30.10 25.45
N PRO A 180 -29.59 30.89 24.38
CA PRO A 180 -30.77 31.71 24.21
C PRO A 180 -31.56 31.29 22.96
N ALA A 181 -32.87 31.43 23.08
CA ALA A 181 -33.84 31.26 22.02
C ALA A 181 -33.54 32.14 20.79
N ALA A 182 -34.11 31.73 19.65
CA ALA A 182 -34.08 32.40 18.36
C ALA A 182 -34.20 33.94 18.46
N PRO A 183 -33.28 34.71 17.86
CA PRO A 183 -33.53 36.10 17.53
C PRO A 183 -34.08 36.19 16.10
N ALA A 184 -35.20 36.90 15.98
CA ALA A 184 -35.65 37.46 14.71
C ALA A 184 -34.54 38.31 14.07
N ALA A 185 -34.53 38.34 12.75
CA ALA A 185 -33.56 39.06 11.93
C ALA A 185 -33.40 40.54 12.36
N THR A 186 -32.22 40.90 12.86
CA THR A 186 -31.73 42.28 12.90
C THR A 186 -30.78 42.52 11.72
N PRO A 187 -30.82 43.71 11.08
CA PRO A 187 -29.94 44.03 9.97
C PRO A 187 -28.46 44.07 10.43
N PRO A 188 -27.49 43.72 9.56
CA PRO A 188 -26.08 43.61 9.94
C PRO A 188 -25.49 44.97 10.32
N THR A 189 -24.56 44.98 11.27
CA THR A 189 -23.78 46.15 11.69
C THR A 189 -22.72 46.51 10.64
N ASP A 190 -22.31 47.78 10.57
CA ASP A 190 -21.41 48.34 9.53
C ASP A 190 -20.09 47.56 9.35
N ALA A 191 -19.55 46.94 10.40
CA ALA A 191 -18.33 46.12 10.34
C ALA A 191 -18.54 44.77 9.62
N GLN A 192 -19.72 44.15 9.77
CA GLN A 192 -20.09 42.96 9.01
C GLN A 192 -20.42 43.31 7.56
N ALA A 193 -21.03 44.48 7.31
CA ALA A 193 -21.25 44.98 5.96
C ALA A 193 -19.93 45.27 5.21
N GLN A 194 -18.91 45.78 5.89
CA GLN A 194 -17.57 45.99 5.34
C GLN A 194 -16.80 44.68 5.07
N ALA A 195 -16.90 43.69 5.96
CA ALA A 195 -16.28 42.38 5.74
C ALA A 195 -16.95 41.60 4.59
N VAL A 196 -18.28 41.69 4.46
CA VAL A 196 -19.05 41.04 3.38
C VAL A 196 -18.81 41.71 2.02
N SER A 197 -18.63 43.04 1.99
CA SER A 197 -18.24 43.75 0.76
C SER A 197 -16.79 43.46 0.35
N ALA A 198 -15.84 43.41 1.29
CA ALA A 198 -14.45 43.03 1.00
C ALA A 198 -14.32 41.57 0.52
N ALA A 199 -15.07 40.63 1.11
CA ALA A 199 -15.13 39.25 0.65
C ALA A 199 -15.76 39.13 -0.75
N GLY A 200 -16.79 39.93 -1.04
CA GLY A 200 -17.37 40.01 -2.39
C GLY A 200 -16.41 40.60 -3.44
N GLU A 201 -15.58 41.56 -3.06
CA GLU A 201 -14.55 42.16 -3.92
C GLU A 201 -13.45 41.14 -4.29
N LEU A 202 -12.99 40.33 -3.34
CA LEU A 202 -11.99 39.28 -3.60
C LEU A 202 -12.55 38.18 -4.50
N LEU A 203 -13.80 37.76 -4.27
CA LEU A 203 -14.46 36.73 -5.08
C LEU A 203 -14.67 37.19 -6.53
N SER A 204 -14.96 38.48 -6.73
CA SER A 204 -15.14 39.06 -8.06
C SER A 204 -13.82 39.19 -8.82
N GLN A 205 -12.71 39.49 -8.12
CA GLN A 205 -11.36 39.48 -8.70
C GLN A 205 -10.92 38.07 -9.11
N GLU A 206 -11.14 37.07 -8.26
CA GLU A 206 -10.86 35.66 -8.56
C GLU A 206 -11.68 35.20 -9.78
N PHE A 207 -12.97 35.53 -9.82
CA PHE A 207 -13.83 35.24 -10.97
C PHE A 207 -13.38 35.93 -12.26
N ALA A 208 -12.94 37.19 -12.18
CA ALA A 208 -12.45 37.92 -13.35
C ALA A 208 -11.14 37.33 -13.88
N ALA A 209 -10.26 36.88 -12.97
CA ALA A 209 -8.95 36.33 -13.29
C ALA A 209 -8.97 34.84 -13.70
N LEU A 210 -10.01 34.09 -13.34
CA LEU A 210 -10.14 32.68 -13.67
C LEU A 210 -10.29 32.49 -15.18
N ASP A 211 -9.38 31.70 -15.75
CA ASP A 211 -9.29 31.37 -17.17
C ASP A 211 -9.50 29.85 -17.33
N CYS A 212 -10.66 29.49 -17.88
CA CYS A 212 -11.07 28.08 -17.99
C CYS A 212 -10.44 27.36 -19.20
N THR A 213 -9.66 28.06 -20.03
CA THR A 213 -8.93 27.44 -21.14
C THR A 213 -7.62 26.77 -20.68
N LYS A 214 -7.16 27.09 -19.46
CA LYS A 214 -5.96 26.50 -18.89
C LYS A 214 -6.26 25.14 -18.27
N GLU A 215 -5.45 24.15 -18.60
CA GLU A 215 -5.57 22.80 -18.01
C GLU A 215 -5.48 22.82 -16.48
N GLU A 216 -4.73 23.74 -15.88
CA GLU A 216 -4.64 23.84 -14.42
C GLU A 216 -5.97 24.19 -13.76
N SER A 217 -6.83 24.94 -14.46
CA SER A 217 -8.14 25.38 -13.96
C SER A 217 -9.24 24.33 -14.15
N THR A 218 -9.03 23.35 -15.05
CA THR A 218 -9.97 22.25 -15.33
C THR A 218 -9.49 20.90 -14.80
N ARG A 219 -8.32 20.82 -14.15
CA ARG A 219 -7.78 19.57 -13.59
C ARG A 219 -8.53 19.09 -12.35
N GLY A 220 -9.25 19.99 -11.67
CA GLY A 220 -9.89 19.69 -10.39
C GLY A 220 -8.86 19.28 -9.33
N GLY A 221 -9.34 18.79 -8.18
CA GLY A 221 -8.44 18.26 -7.15
C GLY A 221 -9.02 18.17 -5.76
N GLY A 222 -10.26 18.64 -5.55
CA GLY A 222 -10.85 18.79 -4.23
C GLY A 222 -10.10 19.80 -3.37
N GLY A 223 -10.78 20.32 -2.35
CA GLY A 223 -10.21 21.31 -1.43
C GLY A 223 -10.99 22.62 -1.33
N ASP A 224 -12.11 22.77 -2.03
CA ASP A 224 -13.05 23.85 -1.75
C ASP A 224 -13.74 23.61 -0.39
N SER A 225 -13.91 24.67 0.40
CA SER A 225 -14.61 24.59 1.68
C SER A 225 -16.12 24.54 1.43
N PRO A 226 -16.88 23.63 2.07
CA PRO A 226 -18.33 23.59 1.89
C PRO A 226 -19.01 24.86 2.40
N ASP A 227 -18.43 25.54 3.38
CA ASP A 227 -19.07 26.68 4.05
C ASP A 227 -18.82 28.02 3.34
N LEU A 228 -17.90 28.06 2.38
CA LEU A 228 -17.50 29.28 1.69
C LEU A 228 -18.03 29.32 0.24
N PRO A 229 -18.27 30.51 -0.31
CA PRO A 229 -18.43 30.70 -1.75
C PRO A 229 -17.20 30.19 -2.50
N PHE A 230 -17.39 29.78 -3.74
CA PHE A 230 -16.35 29.12 -4.52
C PHE A 230 -16.42 29.55 -5.99
N VAL A 231 -15.26 29.82 -6.58
CA VAL A 231 -15.11 30.21 -7.98
C VAL A 231 -14.44 29.07 -8.72
N THR A 232 -15.05 28.60 -9.81
CA THR A 232 -14.49 27.47 -10.57
C THR A 232 -14.98 27.43 -12.01
N CYS A 233 -14.37 26.57 -12.81
CA CYS A 233 -14.75 26.25 -14.17
C CYS A 233 -15.72 25.06 -14.22
N ASP A 234 -16.43 24.93 -15.33
CA ASP A 234 -16.96 23.65 -15.75
C ASP A 234 -15.85 22.69 -16.18
N ARG A 235 -16.20 21.40 -16.20
CA ARG A 235 -15.29 20.34 -16.63
C ARG A 235 -14.80 20.54 -18.08
N ASP A 236 -15.66 21.08 -18.94
CA ASP A 236 -15.38 21.24 -20.37
C ASP A 236 -14.64 22.55 -20.68
N GLY A 237 -14.37 23.37 -19.66
CA GLY A 237 -13.65 24.64 -19.78
C GLY A 237 -14.40 25.73 -20.55
N THR A 238 -15.72 25.59 -20.73
CA THR A 238 -16.55 26.50 -21.53
C THR A 238 -17.08 27.68 -20.72
N ALA A 239 -17.20 27.53 -19.39
CA ALA A 239 -17.81 28.51 -18.53
C ALA A 239 -17.16 28.55 -17.14
N ARG A 240 -17.07 29.76 -16.59
CA ARG A 240 -16.72 30.01 -15.18
C ARG A 240 -17.96 30.31 -14.36
N TYR A 241 -17.92 29.94 -13.09
CA TYR A 241 -19.03 30.08 -12.15
C TYR A 241 -18.56 30.71 -10.86
N VAL A 242 -19.41 31.57 -10.31
CA VAL A 242 -19.39 31.94 -8.89
C VAL A 242 -20.49 31.15 -8.21
N LEU A 243 -20.13 30.34 -7.22
CA LEU A 243 -21.02 29.45 -6.52
C LEU A 243 -21.16 29.89 -5.07
N GLY A 244 -22.36 29.74 -4.52
CA GLY A 244 -22.59 29.90 -3.09
C GLY A 244 -21.99 28.75 -2.27
N PRO A 245 -22.12 28.80 -0.92
CA PRO A 245 -21.81 27.68 -0.05
C PRO A 245 -22.52 26.39 -0.49
N ALA A 246 -21.93 25.24 -0.14
CA ALA A 246 -22.49 23.93 -0.41
C ALA A 246 -23.66 23.65 0.54
N GLU A 247 -24.84 23.44 -0.03
CA GLU A 247 -26.06 23.23 0.75
C GLU A 247 -26.45 21.75 0.85
N VAL A 248 -26.04 20.96 -0.14
CA VAL A 248 -26.17 19.49 -0.13
C VAL A 248 -24.81 18.88 -0.42
N LEU A 249 -24.40 17.91 0.40
CA LEU A 249 -23.12 17.23 0.31
C LEU A 249 -23.29 15.82 -0.25
N GLY A 250 -22.23 15.27 -0.85
CA GLY A 250 -22.20 13.90 -1.36
C GLY A 250 -22.52 12.84 -0.31
N THR A 251 -22.21 13.10 0.97
CA THR A 251 -22.56 12.22 2.11
C THR A 251 -24.08 12.08 2.31
N GLN A 252 -24.88 12.96 1.71
CA GLN A 252 -26.34 12.92 1.76
C GLN A 252 -26.95 12.17 0.56
N VAL A 253 -26.13 11.69 -0.38
CA VAL A 253 -26.56 10.79 -1.46
C VAL A 253 -26.63 9.37 -0.91
N LYS A 254 -27.80 8.75 -1.04
CA LYS A 254 -28.06 7.38 -0.62
C LYS A 254 -27.77 6.38 -1.75
N LYS A 255 -28.06 6.76 -2.99
CA LYS A 255 -27.91 5.89 -4.16
C LYS A 255 -27.59 6.73 -5.40
N ALA A 256 -26.70 6.21 -6.24
CA ALA A 256 -26.41 6.75 -7.56
C ALA A 256 -26.49 5.60 -8.59
N THR A 257 -27.14 5.83 -9.73
CA THR A 257 -27.28 4.84 -10.81
C THR A 257 -27.25 5.51 -12.17
N ALA A 258 -26.50 4.94 -13.11
CA ALA A 258 -26.58 5.31 -14.52
C ALA A 258 -27.89 4.81 -15.12
N ALA A 259 -28.57 5.67 -15.87
CA ALA A 259 -29.80 5.35 -16.57
C ALA A 259 -29.80 6.03 -17.95
N ILE A 260 -30.61 5.50 -18.85
CA ILE A 260 -30.87 6.09 -20.16
C ILE A 260 -32.25 6.73 -20.16
N ASP A 261 -32.34 7.95 -20.69
CA ASP A 261 -33.64 8.60 -20.86
C ASP A 261 -34.39 7.96 -22.04
N GLN A 262 -35.33 7.07 -21.73
CA GLN A 262 -36.15 6.38 -22.73
C GLN A 262 -37.26 7.25 -23.32
N GLN A 263 -37.57 8.40 -22.73
CA GLN A 263 -38.66 9.28 -23.14
C GLN A 263 -38.19 10.56 -23.84
N GLY A 264 -36.92 10.95 -23.67
CA GLY A 264 -36.28 12.09 -24.33
C GLY A 264 -35.27 11.70 -25.44
N SER A 265 -34.15 12.43 -25.51
CA SER A 265 -33.15 12.35 -26.57
C SER A 265 -32.26 11.09 -26.57
N GLY A 266 -32.54 10.10 -25.71
CA GLY A 266 -31.74 8.88 -25.60
C GLY A 266 -30.37 9.07 -24.93
N GLY A 267 -30.16 10.18 -24.23
CA GLY A 267 -28.92 10.47 -23.51
C GLY A 267 -28.77 9.67 -22.20
N TRP A 268 -27.53 9.36 -21.82
CA TRP A 268 -27.23 8.79 -20.51
C TRP A 268 -27.18 9.87 -19.44
N TYR A 269 -27.69 9.55 -18.24
CA TYR A 269 -27.66 10.43 -17.09
C TYR A 269 -27.39 9.64 -15.81
N VAL A 270 -27.01 10.34 -14.75
CA VAL A 270 -26.83 9.73 -13.42
C VAL A 270 -28.00 10.14 -12.52
N ALA A 271 -28.83 9.17 -12.17
CA ALA A 271 -29.91 9.34 -11.20
C ALA A 271 -29.34 9.28 -9.78
N LEU A 272 -29.73 10.23 -8.94
CA LEU A 272 -29.36 10.32 -7.53
C LEU A 272 -30.61 10.22 -6.66
N ASP A 273 -30.53 9.41 -5.61
CA ASP A 273 -31.51 9.40 -4.52
C ASP A 273 -30.83 9.92 -3.25
N PHE A 274 -31.43 10.90 -2.60
CA PHE A 274 -30.94 11.45 -1.34
C PHE A 274 -31.44 10.65 -0.12
N ASN A 275 -30.72 10.77 0.98
CA ASN A 275 -31.22 10.37 2.30
C ASN A 275 -32.21 11.43 2.84
N LYS A 276 -32.82 11.17 4.00
CA LYS A 276 -33.84 12.08 4.58
C LYS A 276 -33.33 13.53 4.77
N GLU A 277 -32.07 13.68 5.17
CA GLU A 277 -31.45 15.00 5.37
C GLU A 277 -31.23 15.70 4.02
N GLY A 278 -30.67 14.99 3.05
CA GLY A 278 -30.46 15.48 1.69
C GLY A 278 -31.75 15.87 0.99
N THR A 279 -32.82 15.07 1.11
CA THR A 279 -34.15 15.40 0.57
C THR A 279 -34.67 16.72 1.11
N THR A 280 -34.50 16.95 2.42
CA THR A 280 -34.96 18.19 3.07
C THR A 280 -34.14 19.39 2.61
N LYS A 281 -32.80 19.28 2.62
CA LYS A 281 -31.90 20.35 2.20
C LYS A 281 -32.06 20.67 0.71
N PHE A 282 -32.08 19.67 -0.16
CA PHE A 282 -32.27 19.84 -1.60
C PHE A 282 -33.64 20.44 -1.93
N GLY A 283 -34.70 20.00 -1.24
CA GLY A 283 -36.03 20.59 -1.35
C GLY A 283 -36.04 22.08 -0.97
N ALA A 284 -35.39 22.45 0.14
CA ALA A 284 -35.29 23.84 0.58
C ALA A 284 -34.53 24.73 -0.42
N VAL A 285 -33.40 24.25 -0.95
CA VAL A 285 -32.62 24.97 -1.98
C VAL A 285 -33.45 25.17 -3.23
N THR A 286 -34.00 24.10 -3.78
CA THR A 286 -34.77 24.17 -5.03
C THR A 286 -35.99 25.08 -4.89
N GLN A 287 -36.69 25.04 -3.75
CA GLN A 287 -37.82 25.93 -3.47
C GLN A 287 -37.41 27.40 -3.34
N ARG A 288 -36.20 27.69 -2.84
CA ARG A 288 -35.70 29.07 -2.74
C ARG A 288 -35.25 29.61 -4.08
N VAL A 289 -34.59 28.80 -4.91
CA VAL A 289 -33.97 29.27 -6.17
C VAL A 289 -34.94 29.28 -7.35
N VAL A 290 -36.01 28.49 -7.34
CA VAL A 290 -36.96 28.36 -8.47
C VAL A 290 -37.59 29.68 -8.91
N SER A 291 -37.82 30.62 -7.98
CA SER A 291 -38.43 31.92 -8.26
C SER A 291 -37.44 33.01 -8.68
N LEU A 292 -36.13 32.72 -8.64
CA LEU A 292 -35.09 33.69 -8.97
C LEU A 292 -34.90 33.83 -10.48
N THR A 293 -34.25 34.92 -10.88
CA THR A 293 -33.84 35.11 -12.29
C THR A 293 -32.57 34.34 -12.58
N ALA A 294 -32.33 34.01 -13.85
CA ALA A 294 -31.09 33.35 -14.25
C ALA A 294 -29.89 34.31 -14.13
N PRO A 295 -28.71 33.82 -13.72
CA PRO A 295 -28.35 32.42 -13.45
C PRO A 295 -28.69 31.92 -12.04
N GLN A 296 -29.24 32.76 -11.17
CA GLN A 296 -29.46 32.46 -9.74
C GLN A 296 -30.50 31.36 -9.45
N ASN A 297 -31.30 31.00 -10.45
CA ASN A 297 -32.22 29.87 -10.41
C ASN A 297 -31.59 28.52 -10.80
N GLN A 298 -30.27 28.45 -10.89
CA GLN A 298 -29.53 27.22 -11.16
C GLN A 298 -28.90 26.64 -9.89
N VAL A 299 -28.87 25.32 -9.81
CA VAL A 299 -28.11 24.58 -8.79
C VAL A 299 -26.99 23.84 -9.51
N ALA A 300 -25.76 24.27 -9.28
CA ALA A 300 -24.58 23.61 -9.81
C ALA A 300 -24.30 22.32 -9.04
N ILE A 301 -24.01 21.28 -9.81
CA ILE A 301 -23.52 19.98 -9.35
C ILE A 301 -22.01 19.99 -9.55
N VAL A 302 -21.27 20.09 -8.46
CA VAL A 302 -19.82 20.22 -8.44
C VAL A 302 -19.20 18.89 -8.00
N LEU A 303 -18.20 18.42 -8.73
CA LEU A 303 -17.44 17.22 -8.42
C LEU A 303 -15.95 17.56 -8.36
N ASP A 304 -15.29 17.29 -7.23
CA ASP A 304 -13.85 17.54 -7.03
C ASP A 304 -13.41 18.97 -7.36
N GLY A 305 -14.32 19.93 -7.15
CA GLY A 305 -14.11 21.35 -7.40
C GLY A 305 -14.46 21.83 -8.81
N LEU A 306 -14.99 20.98 -9.70
CA LEU A 306 -15.41 21.39 -11.05
C LEU A 306 -16.92 21.27 -11.24
N VAL A 307 -17.53 22.20 -11.97
CA VAL A 307 -18.96 22.11 -12.32
C VAL A 307 -19.14 21.03 -13.39
N VAL A 308 -19.91 19.99 -13.06
CA VAL A 308 -20.29 18.93 -14.01
C VAL A 308 -21.55 19.33 -14.78
N SER A 309 -22.53 19.91 -14.08
CA SER A 309 -23.74 20.46 -14.69
C SER A 309 -24.36 21.53 -13.80
N ALA A 310 -25.06 22.50 -14.39
CA ALA A 310 -25.78 23.56 -13.67
C ALA A 310 -27.21 23.73 -14.20
N PRO A 311 -28.09 22.72 -14.01
CA PRO A 311 -29.46 22.78 -14.50
C PRO A 311 -30.26 23.90 -13.83
N ARG A 312 -31.18 24.49 -14.61
CA ARG A 312 -32.17 25.44 -14.09
C ARG A 312 -33.27 24.70 -13.34
N ILE A 313 -33.63 25.21 -12.18
CA ILE A 313 -34.75 24.68 -11.40
C ILE A 313 -36.04 25.30 -11.93
N ILE A 314 -36.93 24.47 -12.49
CA ILE A 314 -38.23 24.89 -13.03
C ILE A 314 -39.40 24.63 -12.06
N SER A 315 -39.21 23.72 -11.12
CA SER A 315 -40.16 23.38 -10.06
C SER A 315 -39.40 22.94 -8.81
N ALA A 316 -39.95 23.19 -7.62
CA ALA A 316 -39.34 22.71 -6.38
C ALA A 316 -39.27 21.17 -6.36
N ILE A 317 -38.11 20.61 -6.01
CA ILE A 317 -37.87 19.16 -6.01
C ILE A 317 -37.83 18.67 -4.56
N THR A 318 -39.01 18.36 -4.02
CA THR A 318 -39.15 17.88 -2.62
C THR A 318 -39.14 16.36 -2.52
N GLY A 319 -39.13 15.65 -3.64
CA GLY A 319 -39.19 14.18 -3.71
C GLY A 319 -37.87 13.46 -3.38
N GLY A 320 -36.76 14.19 -3.25
CA GLY A 320 -35.47 13.62 -2.85
C GLY A 320 -34.73 12.87 -3.94
N SER A 321 -35.10 13.05 -5.21
CA SER A 321 -34.36 12.54 -6.36
C SER A 321 -33.81 13.69 -7.21
N ALA A 322 -32.64 13.49 -7.82
CA ALA A 322 -32.02 14.42 -8.75
C ALA A 322 -31.41 13.66 -9.93
N GLN A 323 -31.15 14.37 -11.03
CA GLN A 323 -30.51 13.81 -12.22
C GLN A 323 -29.33 14.69 -12.60
N ILE A 324 -28.15 14.10 -12.73
CA ILE A 324 -26.99 14.73 -13.36
C ILE A 324 -27.09 14.43 -14.86
N THR A 325 -27.32 15.46 -15.65
CA THR A 325 -27.42 15.38 -17.11
C THR A 325 -26.17 16.00 -17.75
N GLY A 326 -25.85 15.56 -18.96
CA GLY A 326 -24.69 15.97 -19.73
C GLY A 326 -24.53 15.07 -20.95
N ASP A 327 -23.52 15.32 -21.78
CA ASP A 327 -23.20 14.51 -22.96
C ASP A 327 -22.44 13.23 -22.56
N PHE A 328 -22.99 12.45 -21.63
CA PHE A 328 -22.34 11.24 -21.13
C PHE A 328 -22.52 10.06 -22.09
N THR A 329 -21.44 9.30 -22.27
CA THR A 329 -21.52 7.93 -22.75
C THR A 329 -22.06 6.99 -21.67
N GLN A 330 -22.49 5.79 -22.05
CA GLN A 330 -22.88 4.73 -21.10
C GLN A 330 -21.80 4.50 -20.04
N GLN A 331 -20.55 4.50 -20.50
CA GLN A 331 -19.42 4.17 -19.65
C GLN A 331 -19.13 5.29 -18.65
N GLU A 332 -19.11 6.55 -19.09
CA GLU A 332 -18.91 7.70 -18.20
C GLU A 332 -20.03 7.82 -17.16
N ALA A 333 -21.28 7.61 -17.56
CA ALA A 333 -22.40 7.63 -16.61
C ALA A 333 -22.29 6.50 -15.58
N SER A 334 -21.89 5.30 -16.00
CA SER A 334 -21.67 4.16 -15.09
C SER A 334 -20.50 4.41 -14.15
N ASP A 335 -19.41 4.98 -14.65
CA ASP A 335 -18.21 5.26 -13.87
C ASP A 335 -18.49 6.34 -12.82
N LEU A 336 -19.14 7.43 -13.23
CA LEU A 336 -19.58 8.50 -12.32
C LEU A 336 -20.56 7.96 -11.27
N ALA A 337 -21.54 7.16 -11.66
CA ALA A 337 -22.48 6.56 -10.72
C ALA A 337 -21.78 5.64 -9.70
N ASN A 338 -20.82 4.83 -10.13
CA ASN A 338 -20.03 3.99 -9.23
C ASN A 338 -19.21 4.82 -8.24
N VAL A 339 -18.54 5.87 -8.73
CA VAL A 339 -17.74 6.77 -7.92
C VAL A 339 -18.59 7.49 -6.86
N LEU A 340 -19.79 7.95 -7.22
CA LEU A 340 -20.73 8.63 -6.31
C LEU A 340 -21.41 7.69 -5.31
N LYS A 341 -21.67 6.43 -5.69
CA LYS A 341 -22.37 5.44 -4.86
C LYS A 341 -21.62 5.08 -3.58
N TYR A 342 -20.30 5.06 -3.61
CA TYR A 342 -19.46 4.68 -2.46
C TYR A 342 -18.99 5.88 -1.61
N GLY A 343 -19.45 7.09 -1.94
CA GLY A 343 -19.11 8.32 -1.23
C GLY A 343 -17.70 8.84 -1.56
N SER A 344 -17.37 10.02 -1.04
CA SER A 344 -16.07 10.66 -1.25
C SER A 344 -14.97 10.07 -0.37
N LEU A 345 -13.72 10.14 -0.82
CA LEU A 345 -12.57 9.79 0.02
C LEU A 345 -12.45 10.80 1.18
N PRO A 346 -12.08 10.35 2.39
CA PRO A 346 -11.93 11.23 3.56
C PRO A 346 -10.71 12.16 3.46
N LEU A 347 -9.80 11.86 2.54
CA LEU A 347 -8.57 12.60 2.26
C LEU A 347 -8.43 12.77 0.75
N ALA A 348 -7.84 13.88 0.32
CA ALA A 348 -7.35 14.03 -1.04
C ALA A 348 -6.02 13.28 -1.19
N PHE A 349 -5.76 12.73 -2.37
CA PHE A 349 -4.53 11.98 -2.64
C PHE A 349 -3.85 12.51 -3.90
N ASP A 350 -2.54 12.70 -3.83
CA ASP A 350 -1.69 12.89 -4.99
C ASP A 350 -1.32 11.51 -5.56
N ARG A 351 -1.35 11.40 -6.89
CA ARG A 351 -0.99 10.17 -7.60
C ARG A 351 0.52 10.10 -7.77
N GLY A 352 1.13 9.03 -7.29
CA GLY A 352 2.49 8.65 -7.62
C GLY A 352 2.60 8.10 -9.04
N GLU A 353 3.78 7.58 -9.37
CA GLU A 353 4.05 6.97 -10.66
C GLU A 353 3.15 5.74 -10.90
N VAL A 354 2.48 5.72 -12.05
CA VAL A 354 1.68 4.58 -12.52
C VAL A 354 2.62 3.59 -13.19
N GLN A 355 2.76 2.40 -12.61
CA GLN A 355 3.56 1.32 -13.19
C GLN A 355 2.64 0.33 -13.89
N GLN A 356 2.83 0.15 -15.20
CA GLN A 356 2.08 -0.82 -15.99
C GLN A 356 3.03 -1.91 -16.48
N VAL A 357 2.65 -3.16 -16.21
CA VAL A 357 3.40 -4.35 -16.61
C VAL A 357 2.50 -5.21 -17.49
N SER A 358 2.98 -5.62 -18.67
CA SER A 358 2.20 -6.51 -19.53
C SER A 358 2.15 -7.94 -18.95
N PRO A 359 1.02 -8.67 -19.10
CA PRO A 359 0.93 -10.07 -18.68
C PRO A 359 1.98 -10.98 -19.34
N THR A 360 2.33 -10.70 -20.60
CA THR A 360 3.33 -11.46 -21.34
C THR A 360 4.70 -11.39 -20.67
N LEU A 361 5.16 -10.18 -20.30
CA LEU A 361 6.44 -9.98 -19.64
C LEU A 361 6.49 -10.70 -18.28
N GLY A 362 5.40 -10.64 -17.52
CA GLY A 362 5.32 -11.31 -16.21
C GLY A 362 5.39 -12.83 -16.31
N THR A 363 4.69 -13.44 -17.27
CA THR A 363 4.75 -14.90 -17.46
C THR A 363 6.14 -15.40 -17.88
N ASP A 364 6.85 -14.63 -18.72
CA ASP A 364 8.21 -14.95 -19.14
C ASP A 364 9.20 -14.81 -17.97
N GLN A 365 9.04 -13.77 -17.14
CA GLN A 365 9.85 -13.59 -15.93
C GLN A 365 9.61 -14.70 -14.89
N LEU A 366 8.35 -15.13 -14.69
CA LEU A 366 8.03 -16.26 -13.81
C LEU A 366 8.74 -17.54 -14.30
N ARG A 367 8.66 -17.84 -15.59
CA ARG A 367 9.31 -19.02 -16.18
C ARG A 367 10.83 -18.96 -16.02
N ALA A 368 11.44 -17.80 -16.29
CA ALA A 368 12.87 -17.60 -16.12
C ALA A 368 13.30 -17.77 -14.65
N GLY A 369 12.54 -17.21 -13.71
CA GLY A 369 12.79 -17.35 -12.27
C GLY A 369 12.68 -18.81 -11.79
N LEU A 370 11.64 -19.54 -12.21
CA LEU A 370 11.48 -20.96 -11.87
C LEU A 370 12.60 -21.83 -12.48
N LEU A 371 13.03 -21.53 -13.71
CA LEU A 371 14.14 -22.22 -14.35
C LEU A 371 15.46 -21.96 -13.61
N ALA A 372 15.75 -20.70 -13.26
CA ALA A 372 16.93 -20.33 -12.50
C ALA A 372 16.95 -20.99 -11.10
N GLY A 373 15.82 -20.95 -10.39
CA GLY A 373 15.67 -21.60 -9.09
C GLY A 373 15.81 -23.12 -9.18
N GLY A 374 15.21 -23.75 -10.20
CA GLY A 374 15.32 -25.19 -10.45
C GLY A 374 16.75 -25.63 -10.76
N LEU A 375 17.46 -24.90 -11.64
CA LEU A 375 18.87 -25.18 -11.94
C LEU A 375 19.76 -25.00 -10.70
N GLY A 376 19.54 -23.93 -9.93
CA GLY A 376 20.26 -23.68 -8.68
C GLY A 376 20.04 -24.81 -7.66
N LEU A 377 18.79 -25.24 -7.47
CA LEU A 377 18.44 -26.35 -6.60
C LEU A 377 19.11 -27.66 -7.04
N ILE A 378 19.07 -27.98 -8.33
CA ILE A 378 19.72 -29.18 -8.89
C ILE A 378 21.23 -29.13 -8.61
N LEU A 379 21.88 -27.99 -8.84
CA LEU A 379 23.32 -27.84 -8.62
C LEU A 379 23.69 -28.04 -7.15
N VAL A 380 22.93 -27.44 -6.22
CA VAL A 380 23.11 -27.64 -4.78
C VAL A 380 22.91 -29.11 -4.41
N ILE A 381 21.85 -29.76 -4.89
CA ILE A 381 21.58 -31.18 -4.64
C ILE A 381 22.71 -32.06 -5.16
N LEU A 382 23.17 -31.86 -6.39
CA LEU A 382 24.26 -32.63 -6.99
C LEU A 382 25.56 -32.45 -6.21
N TYR A 383 25.90 -31.21 -5.84
CA TYR A 383 27.07 -30.92 -5.02
C TYR A 383 26.98 -31.60 -3.65
N SER A 384 25.84 -31.48 -2.96
CA SER A 384 25.64 -32.10 -1.65
C SER A 384 25.68 -33.63 -1.71
N LEU A 385 25.09 -34.25 -2.73
CA LEU A 385 25.16 -35.71 -2.92
C LEU A 385 26.58 -36.17 -3.26
N PHE A 386 27.32 -35.41 -4.08
CA PHE A 386 28.70 -35.73 -4.41
C PHE A 386 29.62 -35.63 -3.18
N TYR A 387 29.54 -34.52 -2.44
CA TYR A 387 30.45 -34.22 -1.33
C TYR A 387 30.07 -34.92 -0.01
N TYR A 388 28.77 -35.03 0.29
CA TYR A 388 28.26 -35.66 1.51
C TYR A 388 27.74 -37.09 1.31
N ARG A 389 27.66 -37.60 0.07
CA ARG A 389 27.23 -38.99 -0.25
C ARG A 389 25.86 -39.30 0.36
N ALA A 390 25.72 -40.39 1.11
CA ALA A 390 24.44 -40.77 1.71
C ALA A 390 23.91 -39.72 2.72
N LEU A 391 24.78 -38.94 3.38
CA LEU A 391 24.34 -37.79 4.20
C LEU A 391 23.70 -36.69 3.35
N GLY A 392 24.08 -36.58 2.07
CA GLY A 392 23.44 -35.66 1.12
C GLY A 392 21.95 -35.94 0.92
N LEU A 393 21.47 -37.17 1.15
CA LEU A 393 20.03 -37.46 1.12
C LEU A 393 19.27 -36.74 2.24
N VAL A 394 19.92 -36.51 3.38
CA VAL A 394 19.33 -35.69 4.46
C VAL A 394 19.18 -34.25 3.99
N THR A 395 20.18 -33.69 3.31
CA THR A 395 20.09 -32.35 2.71
C THR A 395 18.97 -32.25 1.69
N VAL A 396 18.83 -33.24 0.80
CA VAL A 396 17.72 -33.30 -0.18
C VAL A 396 16.37 -33.34 0.53
N GLY A 397 16.23 -34.15 1.57
CA GLY A 397 15.01 -34.22 2.39
C GLY A 397 14.70 -32.89 3.07
N SER A 398 15.71 -32.23 3.65
CA SER A 398 15.58 -30.93 4.30
C SER A 398 15.13 -29.84 3.32
N LEU A 399 15.77 -29.75 2.15
CA LEU A 399 15.39 -28.80 1.10
C LEU A 399 13.98 -29.06 0.56
N SER A 400 13.59 -30.32 0.39
CA SER A 400 12.25 -30.69 -0.09
C SER A 400 11.17 -30.32 0.92
N LEU A 401 11.40 -30.58 2.20
CA LEU A 401 10.49 -30.19 3.28
C LEU A 401 10.45 -28.67 3.47
N ALA A 402 11.58 -27.98 3.32
CA ALA A 402 11.64 -26.52 3.34
C ALA A 402 10.81 -25.91 2.19
N ALA A 403 10.95 -26.43 0.97
CA ALA A 403 10.18 -26.01 -0.19
C ALA A 403 8.67 -26.27 -0.01
N LEU A 404 8.29 -27.45 0.52
CA LEU A 404 6.89 -27.77 0.83
C LEU A 404 6.33 -26.84 1.91
N LEU A 405 7.10 -26.59 2.97
CA LEU A 405 6.69 -25.72 4.07
C LEU A 405 6.54 -24.27 3.60
N LEU A 406 7.46 -23.80 2.75
CA LEU A 406 7.38 -22.49 2.10
C LEU A 406 6.13 -22.39 1.23
N TYR A 407 5.88 -23.38 0.37
CA TYR A 407 4.70 -23.41 -0.48
C TYR A 407 3.39 -23.32 0.32
N LEU A 408 3.22 -24.18 1.33
CA LEU A 408 2.02 -24.19 2.17
C LEU A 408 1.86 -22.86 2.94
N THR A 409 2.96 -22.32 3.45
CA THR A 409 2.92 -21.05 4.20
C THR A 409 2.54 -19.90 3.27
N VAL A 410 3.11 -19.79 2.07
CA VAL A 410 2.77 -18.76 1.09
C VAL A 410 1.30 -18.84 0.68
N VAL A 411 0.77 -20.04 0.45
CA VAL A 411 -0.65 -20.23 0.11
C VAL A 411 -1.56 -19.75 1.25
N VAL A 412 -1.28 -20.14 2.49
CA VAL A 412 -2.07 -19.72 3.67
C VAL A 412 -1.98 -18.21 3.90
N LEU A 413 -0.80 -17.62 3.73
CA LEU A 413 -0.60 -16.17 3.85
C LEU A 413 -1.31 -15.40 2.73
N GLY A 414 -1.37 -15.98 1.53
CA GLY A 414 -2.08 -15.38 0.39
C GLY A 414 -3.55 -15.13 0.68
N GLU A 415 -4.21 -16.05 1.37
CA GLU A 415 -5.63 -15.89 1.73
C GLU A 415 -5.83 -15.02 2.98
N ASN A 416 -4.99 -15.20 4.01
CA ASN A 416 -5.19 -14.53 5.30
C ASN A 416 -4.82 -13.05 5.29
N ILE A 417 -3.70 -12.69 4.64
CA ILE A 417 -3.14 -11.33 4.67
C ILE A 417 -2.99 -10.72 3.26
N GLY A 418 -3.47 -11.42 2.22
CA GLY A 418 -3.34 -10.96 0.84
C GLY A 418 -1.92 -11.08 0.28
N PHE A 419 -1.05 -11.90 0.88
CA PHE A 419 0.34 -12.00 0.42
C PHE A 419 0.41 -12.48 -1.05
N THR A 420 1.09 -11.71 -1.88
CA THR A 420 1.35 -12.04 -3.28
C THR A 420 2.82 -12.36 -3.50
N LEU A 421 3.10 -13.43 -4.23
CA LEU A 421 4.46 -13.82 -4.60
C LEU A 421 4.90 -12.97 -5.80
N THR A 422 5.83 -12.05 -5.59
CA THR A 422 6.43 -11.19 -6.63
C THR A 422 7.70 -11.83 -7.22
N LEU A 423 8.20 -11.32 -8.34
CA LEU A 423 9.51 -11.68 -8.91
C LEU A 423 10.63 -11.48 -7.90
N ALA A 424 10.59 -10.36 -7.17
CA ALA A 424 11.55 -10.08 -6.11
C ALA A 424 11.40 -11.09 -4.95
N GLY A 425 10.18 -11.49 -4.61
CA GLY A 425 9.92 -12.60 -3.68
C GLY A 425 10.51 -13.93 -4.16
N ILE A 426 10.39 -14.24 -5.45
CA ILE A 426 11.03 -15.42 -6.07
C ILE A 426 12.55 -15.35 -5.93
N ALA A 427 13.16 -14.20 -6.21
CA ALA A 427 14.60 -14.01 -6.03
C ALA A 427 15.03 -14.26 -4.57
N GLY A 428 14.25 -13.77 -3.60
CA GLY A 428 14.45 -14.04 -2.17
C GLY A 428 14.39 -15.54 -1.85
N ALA A 429 13.39 -16.24 -2.38
CA ALA A 429 13.26 -17.69 -2.24
C ALA A 429 14.43 -18.47 -2.88
N ILE A 430 14.96 -18.00 -4.01
CA ILE A 430 16.14 -18.61 -4.66
C ILE A 430 17.40 -18.41 -3.80
N VAL A 431 17.63 -17.20 -3.29
CA VAL A 431 18.75 -16.91 -2.37
C VAL A 431 18.68 -17.81 -1.13
N ALA A 432 17.47 -18.06 -0.63
CA ALA A 432 17.25 -18.92 0.52
C ALA A 432 17.66 -20.38 0.31
N ILE A 433 17.69 -20.89 -0.93
CA ILE A 433 18.22 -22.25 -1.21
C ILE A 433 19.70 -22.34 -0.79
N GLY A 434 20.48 -21.28 -1.04
CA GLY A 434 21.88 -21.21 -0.61
C GLY A 434 22.03 -21.08 0.90
N ILE A 435 21.23 -20.21 1.53
CA ILE A 435 21.26 -19.99 2.98
C ILE A 435 20.88 -21.27 3.73
N THR A 436 19.80 -21.94 3.31
CA THR A 436 19.39 -23.22 3.89
C THR A 436 20.47 -24.29 3.73
N ALA A 437 21.12 -24.36 2.56
CA ALA A 437 22.23 -25.28 2.33
C ALA A 437 23.42 -25.05 3.28
N ASP A 438 23.74 -23.79 3.59
CA ASP A 438 24.82 -23.42 4.53
C ASP A 438 24.58 -24.01 5.93
N SER A 439 23.35 -23.93 6.44
CA SER A 439 22.98 -24.47 7.75
C SER A 439 23.25 -25.98 7.87
N PHE A 440 22.94 -26.75 6.82
CA PHE A 440 23.23 -28.19 6.80
C PHE A 440 24.73 -28.48 6.69
N ILE A 441 25.45 -27.73 5.86
CA ILE A 441 26.90 -27.84 5.67
C ILE A 441 27.62 -27.61 7.00
N ILE A 442 27.28 -26.52 7.71
CA ILE A 442 27.86 -26.21 9.02
C ILE A 442 27.65 -27.36 10.00
N TYR A 443 26.43 -27.93 10.06
CA TYR A 443 26.18 -29.04 10.96
C TYR A 443 26.97 -30.30 10.58
N PHE A 444 27.06 -30.62 9.28
CA PHE A 444 27.75 -31.81 8.81
C PHE A 444 29.26 -31.72 8.99
N GLU A 445 29.86 -30.54 8.77
CA GLU A 445 31.28 -30.34 9.03
C GLU A 445 31.59 -30.44 10.52
N ARG A 446 30.76 -29.86 11.40
CA ARG A 446 30.96 -30.01 12.86
C ARG A 446 30.75 -31.45 13.33
N LEU A 447 29.83 -32.19 12.73
CA LEU A 447 29.67 -33.62 12.96
C LEU A 447 30.92 -34.40 12.52
N ARG A 448 31.44 -34.12 11.31
CA ARG A 448 32.64 -34.76 10.79
C ARG A 448 33.86 -34.46 11.65
N ASP A 449 34.04 -33.21 12.09
CA ASP A 449 35.12 -32.80 13.00
C ASP A 449 35.15 -33.62 14.28
N GLU A 450 34.00 -33.83 14.94
CA GLU A 450 33.89 -34.64 16.16
C GLU A 450 34.24 -36.11 15.93
N ILE A 451 33.93 -36.65 14.74
CA ILE A 451 34.34 -38.01 14.35
C ILE A 451 35.84 -38.04 14.05
N ARG A 452 36.42 -36.95 13.52
CA ARG A 452 37.88 -36.81 13.35
C ARG A 452 38.64 -36.81 14.67
N GLU A 453 38.04 -36.26 15.71
CA GLU A 453 38.55 -36.33 17.07
C GLU A 453 38.40 -37.73 17.72
N GLY A 454 37.87 -38.71 17.00
CA GLY A 454 37.74 -40.10 17.46
C GLY A 454 36.50 -40.38 18.29
N ARG A 455 35.51 -39.47 18.32
CA ARG A 455 34.25 -39.70 19.04
C ARG A 455 33.36 -40.69 18.29
N SER A 456 32.59 -41.48 19.04
CA SER A 456 31.56 -42.33 18.45
C SER A 456 30.47 -41.48 17.78
N LEU A 457 29.86 -42.00 16.70
CA LEU A 457 28.87 -41.26 15.92
C LEU A 457 27.73 -40.68 16.79
N ARG A 458 27.22 -41.47 17.75
CA ARG A 458 26.18 -41.02 18.69
C ARG A 458 26.61 -39.82 19.53
N SER A 459 27.85 -39.83 20.02
CA SER A 459 28.42 -38.74 20.81
C SER A 459 28.76 -37.54 19.94
N ALA A 460 29.26 -37.77 18.72
CA ALA A 460 29.58 -36.74 17.75
C ALA A 460 28.34 -35.94 17.32
N VAL A 461 27.19 -36.59 17.14
CA VAL A 461 25.92 -35.94 16.79
C VAL A 461 25.47 -34.93 17.84
N GLU A 462 25.54 -35.27 19.13
CA GLU A 462 25.11 -34.36 20.20
C GLU A 462 26.14 -33.25 20.47
N ASN A 463 27.44 -33.58 20.49
CA ASN A 463 28.47 -32.57 20.72
C ASN A 463 28.63 -31.60 19.54
N GLY A 464 28.61 -32.13 18.31
CA GLY A 464 28.67 -31.32 17.09
C GLY A 464 27.47 -30.39 16.96
N TRP A 465 26.27 -30.84 17.38
CA TRP A 465 25.06 -30.02 17.39
C TRP A 465 25.17 -28.82 18.33
N VAL A 466 25.76 -28.98 19.52
CA VAL A 466 25.91 -27.87 20.49
C VAL A 466 26.72 -26.72 19.90
N ARG A 467 27.75 -27.02 19.11
CA ARG A 467 28.56 -26.01 18.42
C ARG A 467 27.84 -25.47 17.17
N ALA A 468 27.34 -26.35 16.32
CA ALA A 468 26.68 -25.99 15.06
C ALA A 468 25.46 -25.09 15.28
N ARG A 469 24.58 -25.43 16.24
CA ARG A 469 23.34 -24.68 16.50
C ARG A 469 23.60 -23.21 16.83
N ARG A 470 24.72 -22.88 17.49
CA ARG A 470 25.06 -21.50 17.85
C ARG A 470 25.46 -20.72 16.61
N THR A 471 26.27 -21.31 15.74
CA THR A 471 26.68 -20.68 14.48
C THR A 471 25.50 -20.47 13.54
N ILE A 472 24.67 -21.50 13.36
CA ILE A 472 23.48 -21.46 12.51
C ILE A 472 22.53 -20.36 12.99
N LEU A 473 22.14 -20.37 14.27
CA LEU A 473 21.25 -19.33 14.82
C LEU A 473 21.82 -17.92 14.69
N ILE A 474 23.14 -17.72 14.87
CA ILE A 474 23.74 -16.39 14.71
C ILE A 474 23.68 -15.94 13.24
N SER A 475 24.02 -16.81 12.30
CA SER A 475 23.97 -16.50 10.86
C SER A 475 22.55 -16.13 10.42
N ASP A 476 21.57 -16.95 10.80
CA ASP A 476 20.16 -16.74 10.43
C ASP A 476 19.56 -15.51 11.10
N VAL A 477 19.92 -15.21 12.36
CA VAL A 477 19.46 -13.99 13.03
C VAL A 477 20.00 -12.74 12.33
N VAL A 478 21.24 -12.74 11.85
CA VAL A 478 21.79 -11.62 11.07
C VAL A 478 21.01 -11.44 9.76
N SER A 479 20.73 -12.54 9.06
CA SER A 479 19.88 -12.55 7.85
C SER A 479 18.46 -12.02 8.13
N LEU A 480 17.86 -12.46 9.23
CA LEU A 480 16.51 -12.04 9.65
C LEU A 480 16.46 -10.55 10.03
N ILE A 481 17.49 -10.02 10.71
CA ILE A 481 17.58 -8.59 11.01
C ILE A 481 17.66 -7.78 9.72
N ALA A 482 18.48 -8.21 8.75
CA ALA A 482 18.55 -7.56 7.45
C ALA A 482 17.20 -7.58 6.73
N ALA A 483 16.48 -8.71 6.75
CA ALA A 483 15.13 -8.84 6.21
C ALA A 483 14.14 -7.87 6.87
N VAL A 484 14.16 -7.76 8.19
CA VAL A 484 13.27 -6.85 8.94
C VAL A 484 13.56 -5.39 8.61
N LEU A 485 14.83 -4.99 8.56
CA LEU A 485 15.22 -3.63 8.19
C LEU A 485 14.77 -3.30 6.76
N LEU A 486 15.03 -4.19 5.80
CA LEU A 486 14.56 -4.01 4.43
C LEU A 486 13.03 -3.95 4.36
N TYR A 487 12.32 -4.76 5.13
CA TYR A 487 10.85 -4.75 5.13
C TYR A 487 10.24 -3.46 5.69
N ILE A 488 10.89 -2.84 6.67
CA ILE A 488 10.41 -1.57 7.28
C ILE A 488 10.72 -0.37 6.39
N PHE A 489 11.92 -0.33 5.80
CA PHE A 489 12.39 0.86 5.07
C PHE A 489 12.13 0.81 3.56
N ALA A 490 11.88 -0.35 2.97
CA ALA A 490 11.65 -0.48 1.54
C ALA A 490 10.16 -0.48 1.16
N ILE A 491 9.89 -0.11 -0.09
CA ILE A 491 8.55 -0.02 -0.68
C ILE A 491 8.47 -0.99 -1.88
N GLY A 492 7.26 -1.43 -2.21
CA GLY A 492 6.99 -2.25 -3.41
C GLY A 492 7.75 -3.57 -3.43
N ASN A 493 8.42 -3.86 -4.55
CA ASN A 493 9.02 -5.17 -4.81
C ASN A 493 10.13 -5.55 -3.82
N VAL A 494 10.93 -4.58 -3.36
CA VAL A 494 12.02 -4.84 -2.41
C VAL A 494 11.48 -5.32 -1.06
N ARG A 495 10.30 -4.83 -0.66
CA ARG A 495 9.61 -5.30 0.55
C ARG A 495 9.14 -6.75 0.41
N GLY A 496 8.70 -7.15 -0.80
CA GLY A 496 8.38 -8.54 -1.13
C GLY A 496 9.59 -9.48 -1.06
N PHE A 497 10.75 -9.04 -1.58
CA PHE A 497 12.02 -9.77 -1.41
C PHE A 497 12.39 -9.96 0.07
N ALA A 498 12.32 -8.88 0.85
CA ALA A 498 12.65 -8.90 2.27
C ALA A 498 11.74 -9.84 3.06
N PHE A 499 10.44 -9.82 2.78
CA PHE A 499 9.47 -10.73 3.39
C PHE A 499 9.77 -12.19 3.06
N ALA A 500 10.00 -12.51 1.78
CA ALA A 500 10.32 -13.86 1.34
C ALA A 500 11.59 -14.38 2.03
N LEU A 501 12.66 -13.58 2.07
CA LEU A 501 13.92 -13.91 2.72
C LEU A 501 13.76 -14.14 4.23
N GLY A 502 12.98 -13.29 4.91
CA GLY A 502 12.68 -13.45 6.34
C GLY A 502 11.88 -14.74 6.61
N LEU A 503 10.84 -14.99 5.82
CA LEU A 503 10.00 -16.19 5.91
C LEU A 503 10.82 -17.47 5.70
N THR A 504 11.67 -17.51 4.67
CA THR A 504 12.52 -18.67 4.39
C THR A 504 13.57 -18.90 5.45
N THR A 505 14.10 -17.83 6.06
CA THR A 505 15.07 -17.94 7.17
C THR A 505 14.42 -18.58 8.40
N VAL A 506 13.17 -18.20 8.72
CA VAL A 506 12.41 -18.87 9.79
C VAL A 506 12.15 -20.33 9.48
N ILE A 507 11.80 -20.64 8.22
CA ILE A 507 11.62 -22.03 7.76
C ILE A 507 12.90 -22.83 7.89
N ASP A 508 14.06 -22.26 7.56
CA ASP A 508 15.35 -22.94 7.70
C ASP A 508 15.61 -23.38 9.14
N ILE A 509 15.44 -22.46 10.10
CA ILE A 509 15.59 -22.76 11.53
C ILE A 509 14.64 -23.90 11.94
N ILE A 510 13.37 -23.87 11.50
CA ILE A 510 12.41 -24.94 11.78
C ILE A 510 12.91 -26.29 11.25
N ILE A 511 13.39 -26.32 10.01
CA ILE A 511 13.85 -27.56 9.35
C ILE A 511 15.14 -28.09 9.99
N VAL A 512 16.10 -27.24 10.31
CA VAL A 512 17.37 -27.65 10.92
C VAL A 512 17.11 -28.29 12.30
N PHE A 513 16.24 -27.68 13.12
CA PHE A 513 15.95 -28.14 14.48
C PHE A 513 14.96 -29.31 14.54
N LEU A 514 13.90 -29.29 13.72
CA LEU A 514 12.82 -30.28 13.80
C LEU A 514 12.98 -31.46 12.85
N PHE A 515 13.78 -31.33 11.78
CA PHE A 515 14.04 -32.40 10.83
C PHE A 515 15.50 -32.84 10.83
N THR A 516 16.44 -31.93 10.53
CA THR A 516 17.84 -32.30 10.23
C THR A 516 18.53 -32.96 11.42
N LYS A 517 18.52 -32.32 12.61
CA LYS A 517 19.13 -32.91 13.82
C LYS A 517 18.46 -34.22 14.24
N PRO A 518 17.11 -34.31 14.32
CA PRO A 518 16.42 -35.56 14.66
C PRO A 518 16.73 -36.71 13.70
N ILE A 519 16.73 -36.46 12.39
CA ILE A 519 17.05 -37.47 11.37
C ILE A 519 18.49 -37.96 11.54
N ILE A 520 19.46 -37.07 11.72
CA ILE A 520 20.85 -37.47 11.96
C ILE A 520 20.99 -38.30 13.25
N THR A 521 20.24 -37.94 14.29
CA THR A 521 20.21 -38.71 15.56
C THR A 521 19.65 -40.12 15.35
N LEU A 522 18.65 -40.29 14.48
CA LEU A 522 18.12 -41.60 14.10
C LEU A 522 19.11 -42.39 13.23
N LEU A 523 19.70 -41.75 12.23
CA LEU A 523 20.70 -42.36 11.35
C LEU A 523 21.95 -42.81 12.12
N ALA A 524 22.32 -42.13 13.20
CA ALA A 524 23.42 -42.54 14.07
C ALA A 524 23.24 -43.92 14.74
N ASN A 525 22.01 -44.45 14.75
CA ASN A 525 21.71 -45.79 15.25
C ASN A 525 21.69 -46.86 14.15
N VAL A 526 21.68 -46.45 12.88
CA VAL A 526 21.66 -47.37 11.74
C VAL A 526 23.08 -47.90 11.51
N PRO A 527 23.28 -49.23 11.40
CA PRO A 527 24.62 -49.84 11.28
C PRO A 527 25.43 -49.29 10.10
N PHE A 528 24.79 -49.01 8.96
CA PHE A 528 25.43 -48.40 7.80
C PHE A 528 26.16 -47.08 8.09
N PHE A 529 25.60 -46.23 8.95
CA PHE A 529 26.21 -44.95 9.34
C PHE A 529 27.10 -45.11 10.58
N ARG A 530 26.64 -45.88 11.57
CA ARG A 530 27.37 -46.13 12.82
C ARG A 530 28.75 -46.74 12.59
N ASP A 531 28.84 -47.67 11.65
CA ASP A 531 30.05 -48.43 11.37
C ASP A 531 30.95 -47.70 10.35
N GLY A 532 30.57 -46.49 9.91
CA GLY A 532 31.42 -45.61 9.11
C GLY A 532 31.64 -46.09 7.68
N HIS A 533 30.62 -46.66 7.02
CA HIS A 533 30.75 -47.15 5.65
C HIS A 533 31.26 -46.04 4.70
N PRO A 534 32.14 -46.29 3.72
CA PRO A 534 32.70 -45.23 2.85
C PRO A 534 31.62 -44.41 2.14
N LEU A 535 30.53 -45.05 1.70
CA LEU A 535 29.39 -44.35 1.07
C LEU A 535 28.53 -43.53 2.04
N SER A 536 28.68 -43.71 3.36
CA SER A 536 27.94 -42.93 4.37
C SER A 536 28.36 -41.47 4.42
N GLY A 537 29.57 -41.14 3.96
CA GLY A 537 30.18 -39.82 4.11
C GLY A 537 30.80 -39.57 5.50
N LEU A 538 30.89 -40.61 6.34
CA LEU A 538 31.39 -40.60 7.73
C LEU A 538 32.52 -41.63 7.98
N ASP A 539 33.34 -41.93 6.96
CA ASP A 539 34.40 -42.95 7.02
C ASP A 539 35.49 -42.62 8.07
N ALA A 540 35.54 -43.40 9.15
CA ALA A 540 36.48 -43.24 10.24
C ALA A 540 37.95 -43.52 9.82
N HIS A 541 38.19 -44.43 8.86
CA HIS A 541 39.55 -44.85 8.48
C HIS A 541 40.25 -43.83 7.57
N LYS A 542 39.51 -43.05 6.78
CA LYS A 542 40.08 -41.90 6.05
C LYS A 542 40.29 -40.68 6.93
N VAL A 543 39.52 -40.58 8.01
CA VAL A 543 39.50 -39.44 8.92
C VAL A 543 40.64 -39.49 9.94
N VAL A 544 41.05 -40.68 10.41
CA VAL A 544 42.12 -40.86 11.42
C VAL A 544 43.55 -40.83 10.84
N ARG A 545 43.72 -40.92 9.50
CA ARG A 545 45.07 -40.90 8.87
C ARG A 545 45.82 -39.57 8.98
N GLY A 546 45.21 -38.50 9.52
CA GLY A 546 45.84 -37.20 9.74
C GLY A 546 46.63 -37.06 11.05
N THR A 547 46.48 -37.99 12.00
CA THR A 547 47.23 -37.99 13.25
C THR A 547 48.25 -39.12 13.25
N THR A 548 49.47 -38.81 12.81
CA THR A 548 50.66 -39.61 13.11
C THR A 548 50.75 -39.83 14.60
N VAL A 549 50.54 -41.09 15.00
CA VAL A 549 50.77 -41.59 16.36
C VAL A 549 52.22 -41.32 16.72
N VAL A 550 52.46 -40.33 17.57
CA VAL A 550 53.73 -40.20 18.29
C VAL A 550 53.79 -41.37 19.26
N LYS A 551 54.52 -42.41 18.84
CA LYS A 551 54.84 -43.58 19.64
C LYS A 551 55.71 -43.12 20.81
N ASN A 552 55.14 -43.08 22.01
CA ASN A 552 55.91 -42.94 23.24
C ASN A 552 56.88 -44.12 23.36
N GLU A 553 58.17 -43.87 23.10
CA GLU A 553 59.25 -44.73 23.57
C GLU A 553 59.52 -44.42 25.04
N LYS A 554 59.12 -45.35 25.91
CA LYS A 554 59.78 -45.55 27.20
C LYS A 554 60.99 -46.45 26.96
N GLY A 555 62.17 -46.01 27.40
CA GLY A 555 63.31 -46.93 27.62
C GLY A 555 64.69 -46.27 27.77
N SER A 556 65.20 -46.32 29.01
CA SER A 556 66.62 -46.32 29.43
C SER A 556 67.41 -45.00 29.47
N ASN A 557 67.52 -44.42 30.67
CA ASN A 557 68.68 -44.64 31.56
C ASN A 557 68.32 -44.35 33.02
#